data_AF-A0A0Q5JJC1-F1
#
_entry.id   AF-A0A0Q5JJC1-F1
#
_cell.length_a   1.000
_cell.length_b   1.000
_cell.length_c   1.000
_cell.angle_alpha   90.00
_cell.angle_beta   90.00
_cell.angle_gamma   90.00
#
_symmetry.space_group_name_H-M   'P 1'
#
loop_
_entity.id
_entity.type
_entity.pdbx_description
1 polymer ?
#
loop_
_entity_poly.entity_id
_entity_poly.type
_entity_poly.pdbx_seq_one_letter_code
_entity_poly.pdbx_strand_id
1 'polypeptide(L)'
;MRTYDQPRTPAAGAPGRANHARRTPEPFLHVLQRTAGNRAVGEYLQHPPTRSADAVVEVEDEPESEGAEGIFASTATHGLGSPAAASGGAVLAGLDGFEALAGPSVGSAADIMGGGSAPNGMRIGLTSAPDGYKAPQFEFGTVAAMGPTAADPPTFTCTPTWKQHVDEGSNVCWYLPAGKHKSITQRGGKDVYITLSAAMSTLDERAEREHADDIKQARDISIQEAETLLTLHVIGKTFPAAATATAAQQHVLDAITASLTHPGLGNDQSTWAATYDRLFMKTGVRDVKKWHNFGETGPPVVTATQIVHTVAAGSTSIGTTSSAALIVY
;
A
#
# COMPACT_ATOMS: atom_id res chain seq x y z
N MET A 1 -1.98 -34.13 -79.67
CA MET A 1 -2.13 -33.98 -78.21
C MET A 1 -0.96 -33.14 -77.68
N ARG A 2 -1.18 -31.82 -77.57
CA ARG A 2 -0.35 -30.83 -76.86
C ARG A 2 -1.15 -29.52 -76.93
N THR A 3 -1.79 -29.19 -75.82
CA THR A 3 -2.62 -27.99 -75.63
C THR A 3 -1.71 -26.79 -75.37
N TYR A 4 -1.92 -25.73 -76.14
CA TYR A 4 -1.40 -24.38 -75.89
C TYR A 4 -2.47 -23.62 -75.11
N ASP A 5 -2.10 -23.05 -73.97
CA ASP A 5 -2.96 -22.15 -73.21
C ASP A 5 -2.31 -20.78 -73.06
N GLN A 6 -3.14 -19.76 -73.21
CA GLN A 6 -2.77 -18.35 -73.40
C GLN A 6 -2.39 -17.62 -72.10
N PRO A 7 -1.66 -16.49 -72.19
CA PRO A 7 -1.24 -15.71 -71.03
C PRO A 7 -2.37 -14.83 -70.47
N ARG A 8 -2.54 -14.83 -69.14
CA ARG A 8 -3.44 -13.91 -68.42
C ARG A 8 -2.70 -12.64 -68.00
N THR A 9 -3.32 -11.51 -68.35
CA THR A 9 -3.03 -10.14 -67.92
C THR A 9 -3.14 -9.98 -66.38
N PRO A 10 -2.27 -9.19 -65.72
CA PRO A 10 -2.43 -8.88 -64.30
C PRO A 10 -3.44 -7.74 -64.09
N ALA A 11 -4.43 -7.98 -63.24
CA ALA A 11 -5.34 -6.96 -62.75
C ALA A 11 -4.70 -6.15 -61.61
N ALA A 12 -4.94 -4.85 -61.66
CA ALA A 12 -4.48 -3.84 -60.72
C ALA A 12 -5.19 -3.93 -59.35
N GLY A 13 -4.47 -3.47 -58.31
CA GLY A 13 -5.07 -2.76 -57.18
C GLY A 13 -5.48 -3.59 -55.97
N ALA A 14 -4.57 -3.73 -55.00
CA ALA A 14 -4.93 -3.90 -53.60
C ALA A 14 -4.01 -3.02 -52.72
N PRO A 15 -4.56 -2.18 -51.83
CA PRO A 15 -3.76 -1.28 -51.00
C PRO A 15 -3.02 -2.05 -49.90
N GLY A 16 -1.77 -1.66 -49.67
CA GLY A 16 -0.91 -2.22 -48.64
C GLY A 16 -1.54 -2.10 -47.26
N ARG A 17 -1.80 -3.24 -46.62
CA ARG A 17 -1.95 -3.31 -45.17
C ARG A 17 -0.55 -3.41 -44.56
N ALA A 18 -0.17 -2.36 -43.85
CA ALA A 18 0.96 -2.38 -42.95
C ALA A 18 0.78 -3.54 -41.95
N ASN A 19 1.66 -4.53 -42.02
CA ASN A 19 1.85 -5.49 -40.96
C ASN A 19 2.42 -4.73 -39.75
N HIS A 20 1.54 -4.20 -38.90
CA HIS A 20 1.91 -3.95 -37.52
C HIS A 20 2.17 -5.31 -36.88
N ALA A 21 3.44 -5.68 -36.82
CA ALA A 21 3.93 -6.72 -35.93
C ALA A 21 3.44 -6.38 -34.52
N ARG A 22 2.35 -7.02 -34.09
CA ARG A 22 1.95 -7.04 -32.68
C ARG A 22 3.10 -7.69 -31.94
N ARG A 23 3.90 -6.87 -31.25
CA ARG A 23 4.81 -7.34 -30.22
C ARG A 23 3.96 -8.14 -29.23
N THR A 24 4.20 -9.44 -29.16
CA THR A 24 3.57 -10.34 -28.21
C THR A 24 3.89 -9.85 -26.79
N PRO A 25 2.90 -9.58 -25.93
CA PRO A 25 3.10 -9.11 -24.55
C PRO A 25 3.59 -10.23 -23.61
N GLU A 26 4.14 -11.32 -24.16
CA GLU A 26 4.41 -12.56 -23.41
C GLU A 26 5.30 -12.42 -22.18
N PRO A 27 6.37 -11.59 -22.15
CA PRO A 27 7.17 -11.45 -20.94
C PRO A 27 6.36 -10.88 -19.77
N PHE A 28 5.49 -9.90 -20.06
CA PHE A 28 4.65 -9.25 -19.07
C PHE A 28 3.52 -10.18 -18.60
N LEU A 29 2.89 -10.92 -19.51
CA LEU A 29 1.82 -11.85 -19.14
C LEU A 29 2.35 -13.00 -18.27
N HIS A 30 3.56 -13.49 -18.52
CA HIS A 30 4.17 -14.52 -17.67
C HIS A 30 4.56 -13.98 -16.28
N VAL A 31 5.02 -12.73 -16.20
CA VAL A 31 5.27 -12.07 -14.90
C VAL A 31 3.93 -11.88 -14.17
N LEU A 32 2.92 -11.30 -14.82
CA LEU A 32 1.58 -11.10 -14.27
C LEU A 32 0.93 -12.42 -13.83
N GLN A 33 1.13 -13.50 -14.58
CA GLN A 33 0.65 -14.83 -14.22
C GLN A 33 1.31 -15.37 -12.96
N ARG A 34 2.64 -15.18 -12.83
CA ARG A 34 3.41 -15.64 -11.66
C ARG A 34 3.14 -14.79 -10.42
N THR A 35 2.85 -13.50 -10.59
CA THR A 35 2.68 -12.55 -9.48
C THR A 35 1.24 -12.37 -9.03
N ALA A 36 0.26 -12.49 -9.93
CA ALA A 36 -1.15 -12.20 -9.66
C ALA A 36 -2.11 -13.32 -10.11
N GLY A 37 -1.58 -14.45 -10.59
CA GLY A 37 -2.36 -15.63 -10.96
C GLY A 37 -3.10 -15.50 -12.30
N ASN A 38 -3.70 -16.61 -12.73
CA ASN A 38 -4.34 -16.72 -14.05
C ASN A 38 -5.55 -15.78 -14.24
N ARG A 39 -6.20 -15.35 -13.16
CA ARG A 39 -7.35 -14.45 -13.22
C ARG A 39 -6.93 -13.04 -13.66
N ALA A 40 -5.84 -12.50 -13.11
CA ALA A 40 -5.32 -11.19 -13.50
C ALA A 40 -4.85 -11.15 -14.97
N VAL A 41 -4.28 -12.27 -15.45
CA VAL A 41 -3.96 -12.44 -16.88
C VAL A 41 -5.23 -12.36 -17.74
N GLY A 42 -6.30 -13.02 -17.30
CA GLY A 42 -7.61 -12.97 -17.97
C GLY A 42 -8.19 -11.56 -18.04
N GLU A 43 -8.17 -10.82 -16.93
CA GLU A 43 -8.69 -9.45 -16.87
C GLU A 43 -7.86 -8.47 -17.71
N TYR A 44 -6.52 -8.58 -17.69
CA TYR A 44 -5.65 -7.76 -18.54
C TYR A 44 -5.87 -8.00 -20.04
N LEU A 45 -6.09 -9.27 -20.44
CA LEU A 45 -6.38 -9.63 -21.82
C LEU A 45 -7.76 -9.12 -22.28
N GLN A 46 -8.72 -9.00 -21.36
CA GLN A 46 -10.06 -8.49 -21.65
C GLN A 46 -10.12 -6.95 -21.65
N HIS A 47 -9.32 -6.30 -20.80
CA HIS A 47 -9.35 -4.86 -20.57
C HIS A 47 -7.94 -4.25 -20.45
N PRO A 48 -7.18 -4.17 -21.56
CA PRO A 48 -5.85 -3.58 -21.51
C PRO A 48 -5.96 -2.08 -21.18
N PRO A 49 -5.19 -1.57 -20.20
CA PRO A 49 -5.29 -0.18 -19.77
C PRO A 49 -4.87 0.79 -20.89
N THR A 50 -5.66 1.83 -21.10
CA THR A 50 -5.34 2.95 -22.00
C THR A 50 -4.48 3.96 -21.25
N ARG A 51 -3.23 4.16 -21.69
CA ARG A 51 -2.30 5.15 -21.13
C ARG A 51 -2.87 6.57 -21.25
N SER A 52 -2.97 7.31 -20.15
CA SER A 52 -3.13 8.77 -20.15
C SER A 52 -1.86 9.42 -19.62
N ALA A 53 -1.44 10.51 -20.25
CA ALA A 53 -0.23 11.27 -19.92
C ALA A 53 -0.59 12.52 -19.10
N ASP A 54 0.39 12.94 -18.28
CA ASP A 54 0.55 14.21 -17.56
C ASP A 54 -0.11 14.39 -16.18
N ALA A 55 0.75 14.53 -15.16
CA ALA A 55 0.65 15.52 -14.09
C ALA A 55 2.03 15.72 -13.43
N VAL A 56 2.57 16.93 -13.51
CA VAL A 56 3.77 17.43 -12.80
C VAL A 56 3.28 18.42 -11.74
N VAL A 57 3.81 18.34 -10.51
CA VAL A 57 3.49 19.28 -9.42
C VAL A 57 4.80 19.84 -8.85
N GLU A 58 4.93 21.16 -8.82
CA GLU A 58 6.03 21.93 -8.20
C GLU A 58 5.80 22.12 -6.69
N VAL A 59 6.88 22.31 -5.92
CA VAL A 59 6.87 22.58 -4.47
C VAL A 59 7.79 23.78 -4.17
N GLU A 60 7.32 24.71 -3.33
CA GLU A 60 8.00 25.93 -2.87
C GLU A 60 8.89 25.70 -1.62
N ASP A 61 9.97 26.48 -1.52
CA ASP A 61 11.02 26.52 -0.47
C ASP A 61 10.78 27.62 0.58
N GLU A 62 11.23 27.43 1.84
CA GLU A 62 11.44 28.45 2.91
C GLU A 62 12.27 27.79 4.08
N PRO A 63 12.92 28.53 5.02
CA PRO A 63 14.38 28.71 5.05
C PRO A 63 15.12 28.15 6.29
N GLU A 64 16.46 28.14 6.19
CA GLU A 64 17.45 27.56 7.11
C GLU A 64 17.67 28.35 8.42
N SER A 65 18.08 27.62 9.47
CA SER A 65 18.53 28.15 10.77
C SER A 65 19.85 27.46 11.18
N GLU A 66 20.87 28.27 11.50
CA GLU A 66 22.26 27.88 11.76
C GLU A 66 22.60 27.65 13.27
N GLY A 67 23.54 26.72 13.51
CA GLY A 67 24.46 26.64 14.67
C GLY A 67 24.22 25.47 15.65
N ALA A 68 25.17 24.63 16.07
CA ALA A 68 26.61 24.50 15.82
C ALA A 68 27.12 23.06 16.18
N GLU A 69 28.02 22.54 15.34
CA GLU A 69 29.12 21.54 15.43
C GLU A 69 29.20 20.50 16.60
N GLY A 70 29.47 19.20 16.40
CA GLY A 70 30.00 18.49 15.22
C GLY A 70 30.14 16.95 15.37
N ILE A 71 30.84 16.37 14.38
CA ILE A 71 31.19 14.97 14.07
C ILE A 71 30.32 14.31 12.98
N PHE A 72 30.83 14.50 11.75
CA PHE A 72 30.50 13.93 10.44
C PHE A 72 29.17 14.28 9.76
N ALA A 73 29.23 15.40 9.06
CA ALA A 73 28.54 15.62 7.80
C ALA A 73 28.88 14.51 6.79
N SER A 74 27.93 13.60 6.57
CA SER A 74 27.64 13.08 5.24
C SER A 74 26.41 13.83 4.77
N THR A 75 26.52 14.56 3.67
CA THR A 75 25.43 15.23 2.97
C THR A 75 24.35 14.21 2.58
N ALA A 76 23.37 14.05 3.46
CA ALA A 76 22.05 13.50 3.20
C ALA A 76 21.03 14.29 4.03
N THR A 77 21.02 15.61 3.88
CA THR A 77 19.83 16.43 4.10
C THR A 77 18.86 16.16 2.96
N HIS A 78 18.24 14.98 2.95
CA HIS A 78 17.09 14.67 2.11
C HIS A 78 16.13 13.78 2.89
N GLY A 79 14.95 14.33 3.19
CA GLY A 79 13.70 13.65 3.48
C GLY A 79 13.77 12.42 4.38
N LEU A 80 13.49 12.61 5.66
CA LEU A 80 12.88 11.54 6.47
C LEU A 80 11.50 11.25 5.86
N GLY A 81 11.50 10.40 4.84
CA GLY A 81 10.34 10.13 4.01
C GLY A 81 9.25 9.47 4.83
N SER A 82 8.04 10.01 4.72
CA SER A 82 6.81 9.25 4.89
C SER A 82 6.94 7.83 4.31
N PRO A 83 6.34 6.79 4.93
CA PRO A 83 6.31 5.46 4.32
C PRO A 83 5.75 5.61 2.90
N ALA A 84 6.50 5.07 1.94
CA ALA A 84 6.18 5.22 0.54
C ALA A 84 5.08 4.24 0.15
N ALA A 85 4.25 4.66 -0.81
CA ALA A 85 3.54 3.74 -1.66
C ALA A 85 4.57 2.92 -2.44
N ALA A 86 4.64 1.61 -2.18
CA ALA A 86 5.49 0.73 -2.95
C ALA A 86 4.86 0.54 -4.35
N SER A 87 5.63 0.73 -5.42
CA SER A 87 5.20 0.24 -6.74
C SER A 87 5.20 -1.29 -6.72
N GLY A 88 4.00 -1.86 -6.78
CA GLY A 88 3.67 -3.25 -6.48
C GLY A 88 4.58 -4.31 -7.11
N GLY A 89 4.99 -5.26 -6.28
CA GLY A 89 5.83 -6.38 -6.68
C GLY A 89 6.08 -7.41 -5.59
N ALA A 90 5.05 -7.84 -4.83
CA ALA A 90 4.96 -9.17 -4.19
C ALA A 90 3.68 -9.27 -3.36
N VAL A 91 2.70 -10.08 -3.78
CA VAL A 91 1.61 -10.52 -2.90
C VAL A 91 1.21 -11.95 -3.28
N LEU A 92 1.52 -12.92 -2.42
CA LEU A 92 0.74 -14.15 -2.32
C LEU A 92 -0.24 -13.93 -1.17
N ALA A 93 -1.42 -13.40 -1.49
CA ALA A 93 -2.53 -13.36 -0.54
C ALA A 93 -3.08 -14.79 -0.42
N GLY A 94 -3.01 -15.33 0.79
CA GLY A 94 -3.68 -16.58 1.15
C GLY A 94 -5.19 -16.47 0.91
N LEU A 95 -5.81 -17.58 0.52
CA LEU A 95 -7.21 -17.66 0.09
C LEU A 95 -8.25 -17.57 1.23
N ASP A 96 -7.85 -17.18 2.43
CA ASP A 96 -8.77 -16.87 3.52
C ASP A 96 -8.67 -15.37 3.78
N GLY A 97 -9.70 -14.63 3.35
CA GLY A 97 -9.81 -13.21 3.66
C GLY A 97 -9.60 -13.02 5.17
N PHE A 98 -8.76 -12.05 5.53
CA PHE A 98 -8.33 -11.64 6.89
C PHE A 98 -6.88 -11.91 7.33
N GLU A 99 -5.95 -12.24 6.42
CA GLU A 99 -4.48 -12.16 6.67
C GLU A 99 -3.74 -11.25 5.65
N ALA A 100 -4.31 -10.10 5.30
CA ALA A 100 -3.80 -9.28 4.20
C ALA A 100 -2.57 -8.41 4.55
N LEU A 101 -2.30 -8.15 5.83
CA LEU A 101 -1.06 -7.48 6.22
C LEU A 101 0.09 -8.46 6.27
N ALA A 102 1.09 -8.22 5.41
CA ALA A 102 2.30 -9.00 5.36
C ALA A 102 3.03 -8.88 6.71
N GLY A 103 3.15 -10.00 7.41
CA GLY A 103 4.15 -10.11 8.46
C GLY A 103 5.56 -10.09 7.86
N PRO A 104 6.59 -9.73 8.64
CA PRO A 104 7.97 -9.76 8.16
C PRO A 104 8.35 -11.06 7.49
N SER A 105 8.95 -10.92 6.31
CA SER A 105 9.47 -11.99 5.48
C SER A 105 10.85 -11.61 4.94
N VAL A 106 11.62 -12.58 4.47
CA VAL A 106 12.95 -12.32 3.94
C VAL A 106 12.83 -11.58 2.60
N GLY A 107 13.43 -10.39 2.51
CA GLY A 107 13.54 -9.62 1.26
C GLY A 107 14.93 -9.70 0.64
N SER A 108 15.04 -9.33 -0.64
CA SER A 108 16.34 -9.14 -1.27
C SER A 108 16.93 -7.77 -0.93
N ALA A 109 18.26 -7.66 -0.90
CA ALA A 109 18.93 -6.38 -0.67
C ALA A 109 18.59 -5.33 -1.74
N ALA A 110 18.39 -5.76 -2.99
CA ALA A 110 17.98 -4.84 -4.06
C ALA A 110 16.59 -4.26 -3.80
N ASP A 111 15.63 -5.08 -3.36
CA ASP A 111 14.25 -4.64 -3.13
C ASP A 111 14.15 -3.78 -1.87
N ILE A 112 14.81 -4.17 -0.78
CA ILE A 112 14.80 -3.42 0.48
C ILE A 112 15.48 -2.06 0.31
N MET A 113 16.70 -2.04 -0.24
CA MET A 113 17.49 -0.82 -0.36
C MET A 113 17.01 0.08 -1.51
N GLY A 114 16.44 -0.51 -2.56
CA GLY A 114 15.87 0.22 -3.70
C GLY A 114 14.43 0.67 -3.49
N GLY A 115 13.70 0.05 -2.55
CA GLY A 115 12.31 0.39 -2.23
C GLY A 115 12.16 1.66 -1.40
N GLY A 116 10.94 1.93 -0.95
CA GLY A 116 10.61 3.14 -0.19
C GLY A 116 10.58 4.41 -1.07
N SER A 117 10.53 5.58 -0.43
CA SER A 117 10.39 6.88 -1.11
C SER A 117 11.74 7.41 -1.59
N ALA A 118 12.82 6.95 -0.95
CA ALA A 118 14.19 7.22 -1.32
C ALA A 118 15.02 5.94 -1.20
N PRO A 119 15.77 5.56 -2.25
CA PRO A 119 16.73 4.46 -2.17
C PRO A 119 17.80 4.73 -1.10
N ASN A 120 18.06 3.73 -0.26
CA ASN A 120 19.07 3.79 0.78
C ASN A 120 19.91 2.51 0.77
N GLY A 121 21.17 2.63 0.33
CA GLY A 121 22.10 1.51 0.22
C GLY A 121 22.53 0.84 1.53
N MET A 122 22.11 1.38 2.67
CA MET A 122 22.38 0.85 4.01
C MET A 122 21.10 0.38 4.73
N ARG A 123 19.93 0.47 4.10
CA ARG A 123 18.67 -0.01 4.68
C ARG A 123 18.70 -1.54 4.79
N ILE A 124 18.21 -2.06 5.92
CA ILE A 124 18.19 -3.49 6.20
C ILE A 124 16.78 -4.10 6.30
N GLY A 125 15.77 -3.30 6.64
CA GLY A 125 14.36 -3.69 6.59
C GLY A 125 13.50 -2.65 5.87
N LEU A 126 12.33 -3.06 5.40
CA LEU A 126 11.38 -2.21 4.70
C LEU A 126 9.93 -2.66 4.97
N THR A 127 9.15 -1.77 5.58
CA THR A 127 7.69 -1.87 5.61
C THR A 127 7.08 -0.74 4.78
N SER A 128 6.19 -1.08 3.84
CA SER A 128 5.45 -0.08 3.06
C SER A 128 4.13 0.30 3.71
N ALA A 129 3.61 1.46 3.34
CA ALA A 129 2.19 1.75 3.56
C ALA A 129 1.32 0.72 2.81
N PRO A 130 0.10 0.44 3.32
CA PRO A 130 -0.90 -0.31 2.57
C PRO A 130 -1.26 0.40 1.26
N ASP A 131 -1.24 -0.33 0.15
CA ASP A 131 -1.66 0.11 -1.17
C ASP A 131 -2.95 -0.59 -1.61
N GLY A 132 -3.83 0.14 -2.29
CA GLY A 132 -5.09 -0.38 -2.82
C GLY A 132 -6.17 -0.73 -1.79
N TYR A 133 -6.00 -0.33 -0.52
CA TYR A 133 -6.97 -0.56 0.53
C TYR A 133 -8.31 0.14 0.23
N LYS A 134 -9.40 -0.37 0.82
CA LYS A 134 -10.76 0.14 0.69
C LYS A 134 -11.43 0.20 2.05
N ALA A 135 -11.88 1.39 2.45
CA ALA A 135 -12.79 1.52 3.58
C ALA A 135 -14.20 1.00 3.21
N PRO A 136 -14.96 0.48 4.20
CA PRO A 136 -16.32 0.01 3.95
C PRO A 136 -17.23 1.12 3.42
N GLN A 137 -18.20 0.75 2.60
CA GLN A 137 -19.20 1.66 2.03
C GLN A 137 -20.57 0.99 2.01
N PHE A 138 -21.60 1.77 2.31
CA PHE A 138 -22.99 1.33 2.24
C PHE A 138 -23.84 2.35 1.50
N GLU A 139 -25.02 1.93 1.07
CA GLU A 139 -26.08 2.79 0.58
C GLU A 139 -27.24 2.78 1.57
N PHE A 140 -27.87 3.93 1.81
CA PHE A 140 -28.96 4.05 2.80
C PHE A 140 -30.22 3.24 2.45
N GLY A 141 -30.44 2.92 1.18
CA GLY A 141 -31.68 2.27 0.73
C GLY A 141 -32.93 3.08 1.07
N THR A 142 -32.87 4.41 0.95
CA THR A 142 -33.99 5.27 1.32
C THR A 142 -35.16 5.08 0.34
N VAL A 143 -36.33 4.72 0.86
CA VAL A 143 -37.56 4.55 0.08
C VAL A 143 -38.68 5.42 0.64
N ALA A 144 -39.49 5.99 -0.26
CA ALA A 144 -40.70 6.71 0.12
C ALA A 144 -41.88 5.74 0.22
N ALA A 145 -42.60 5.78 1.34
CA ALA A 145 -43.89 5.14 1.52
C ALA A 145 -44.99 6.19 1.43
N MET A 146 -45.87 6.03 0.45
CA MET A 146 -47.08 6.86 0.33
C MET A 146 -48.01 6.56 1.51
N GLY A 147 -48.63 7.59 2.06
CA GLY A 147 -49.64 7.40 3.10
C GLY A 147 -50.90 6.70 2.56
N PRO A 148 -51.81 6.31 3.46
CA PRO A 148 -53.02 5.57 3.11
C PRO A 148 -53.95 6.34 2.16
N THR A 149 -53.83 7.66 2.09
CA THR A 149 -54.54 8.51 1.14
C THR A 149 -53.59 9.35 0.30
N ALA A 150 -54.06 9.80 -0.88
CA ALA A 150 -53.29 10.70 -1.75
C ALA A 150 -53.02 12.10 -1.14
N ALA A 151 -53.67 12.42 -0.02
CA ALA A 151 -53.48 13.68 0.70
C ALA A 151 -52.40 13.58 1.80
N ASP A 152 -51.99 12.37 2.17
CA ASP A 152 -50.99 12.17 3.22
C ASP A 152 -49.58 12.43 2.68
N PRO A 153 -48.74 13.19 3.41
CA PRO A 153 -47.35 13.38 3.02
C PRO A 153 -46.61 12.03 3.02
N PRO A 154 -45.68 11.80 2.08
CA PRO A 154 -44.89 10.59 2.09
C PRO A 154 -44.02 10.54 3.34
N THR A 155 -43.79 9.33 3.84
CA THR A 155 -42.76 9.07 4.86
C THR A 155 -41.61 8.33 4.22
N PHE A 156 -40.42 8.45 4.79
CA PHE A 156 -39.20 7.86 4.26
C PHE A 156 -38.62 6.87 5.25
N THR A 157 -38.33 5.65 4.80
CA THR A 157 -37.60 4.64 5.57
C THR A 157 -36.25 4.34 4.92
N CYS A 158 -35.28 3.91 5.71
CA CYS A 158 -33.97 3.47 5.22
C CYS A 158 -33.76 1.99 5.57
N THR A 159 -33.27 1.23 4.60
CA THR A 159 -32.79 -0.14 4.79
C THR A 159 -31.40 -0.26 4.17
N PRO A 160 -30.34 0.07 4.93
CA PRO A 160 -29.00 0.13 4.37
C PRO A 160 -28.50 -1.21 3.83
N THR A 161 -27.75 -1.16 2.73
CA THR A 161 -27.15 -2.33 2.08
C THR A 161 -25.67 -2.10 1.77
N TRP A 162 -24.92 -3.18 1.66
CA TRP A 162 -23.50 -3.12 1.32
C TRP A 162 -23.29 -2.63 -0.11
N LYS A 163 -22.33 -1.70 -0.25
CA LYS A 163 -21.77 -1.32 -1.55
C LYS A 163 -20.33 -1.80 -1.69
N GLN A 164 -19.58 -1.78 -0.58
CA GLN A 164 -18.19 -2.21 -0.53
C GLN A 164 -17.88 -2.70 0.87
N HIS A 165 -17.30 -3.89 0.97
CA HIS A 165 -16.67 -4.37 2.18
C HIS A 165 -15.25 -3.82 2.31
N VAL A 166 -14.71 -3.85 3.51
CA VAL A 166 -13.32 -3.52 3.78
C VAL A 166 -12.37 -4.40 2.95
N ASP A 167 -11.33 -3.77 2.43
CA ASP A 167 -10.16 -4.41 1.84
C ASP A 167 -8.93 -3.73 2.44
N GLU A 168 -8.02 -4.49 3.00
CA GLU A 168 -6.79 -3.95 3.61
C GLU A 168 -5.75 -3.59 2.55
N GLY A 169 -5.97 -4.01 1.30
CA GLY A 169 -5.01 -3.86 0.23
C GLY A 169 -3.80 -4.76 0.47
N SER A 170 -2.64 -4.25 0.11
CA SER A 170 -1.38 -4.97 0.25
C SER A 170 -0.28 -4.08 0.79
N ASN A 171 0.63 -4.66 1.57
CA ASN A 171 1.88 -4.02 1.94
C ASN A 171 3.04 -5.02 1.78
N VAL A 172 4.25 -4.49 1.76
CA VAL A 172 5.45 -5.30 1.96
C VAL A 172 5.96 -5.10 3.37
N CYS A 173 6.51 -6.15 3.94
CA CYS A 173 7.22 -6.11 5.21
C CYS A 173 8.40 -7.08 5.11
N TRP A 174 9.58 -6.53 4.90
CA TRP A 174 10.78 -7.28 4.59
C TRP A 174 11.91 -6.97 5.54
N TYR A 175 12.69 -7.97 5.86
CA TYR A 175 13.95 -7.83 6.59
C TYR A 175 15.08 -8.53 5.84
N LEU A 176 16.32 -8.11 6.07
CA LEU A 176 17.48 -8.77 5.47
C LEU A 176 17.89 -9.99 6.28
N PRO A 177 18.14 -11.15 5.63
CA PRO A 177 18.63 -12.32 6.32
C PRO A 177 20.10 -12.11 6.74
N ALA A 178 20.60 -12.93 7.66
CA ALA A 178 22.01 -12.92 8.02
C ALA A 178 22.92 -13.20 6.80
N GLY A 179 24.09 -12.57 6.76
CA GLY A 179 25.06 -12.76 5.68
C GLY A 179 25.56 -11.46 5.07
N LYS A 180 26.27 -11.60 3.95
CA LYS A 180 26.85 -10.48 3.20
C LYS A 180 26.00 -10.16 1.98
N HIS A 181 25.56 -8.91 1.89
CA HIS A 181 24.64 -8.42 0.87
C HIS A 181 25.27 -7.31 0.06
N LYS A 182 25.09 -7.35 -1.26
CA LYS A 182 25.53 -6.26 -2.14
C LYS A 182 24.53 -5.09 -2.01
N SER A 183 25.07 -3.91 -1.75
CA SER A 183 24.31 -2.66 -1.75
C SER A 183 23.95 -2.23 -3.17
N ILE A 184 22.93 -1.39 -3.31
CA ILE A 184 22.59 -0.70 -4.57
C ILE A 184 23.57 0.43 -4.92
N THR A 185 24.53 0.74 -4.04
CA THR A 185 25.48 1.84 -4.22
C THR A 185 26.90 1.37 -4.57
N GLN A 186 27.65 2.28 -5.20
CA GLN A 186 29.10 2.16 -5.38
C GLN A 186 29.79 3.39 -4.79
N ARG A 187 31.02 3.22 -4.29
CA ARG A 187 31.83 4.32 -3.75
C ARG A 187 33.26 4.22 -4.25
N GLY A 188 33.74 5.26 -4.92
CA GLY A 188 35.09 5.28 -5.52
C GLY A 188 35.32 4.15 -6.54
N GLY A 189 34.28 3.80 -7.31
CA GLY A 189 34.32 2.69 -8.28
C GLY A 189 34.31 1.29 -7.66
N LYS A 190 34.11 1.17 -6.35
CA LYS A 190 34.03 -0.10 -5.62
C LYS A 190 32.58 -0.45 -5.30
N ASP A 191 32.27 -1.73 -5.37
CA ASP A 191 30.98 -2.25 -4.90
C ASP A 191 30.89 -2.11 -3.38
N VAL A 192 29.75 -1.65 -2.88
CA VAL A 192 29.47 -1.57 -1.45
C VAL A 192 28.71 -2.82 -1.01
N TYR A 193 29.10 -3.38 0.13
CA TYR A 193 28.43 -4.51 0.76
C TYR A 193 28.14 -4.20 2.23
N ILE A 194 27.08 -4.80 2.75
CA ILE A 194 26.79 -4.84 4.18
C ILE A 194 26.82 -6.28 4.67
N THR A 195 27.25 -6.50 5.90
CA THR A 195 27.25 -7.80 6.56
C THR A 195 26.39 -7.75 7.81
N LEU A 196 25.40 -8.64 7.89
CA LEU A 196 24.51 -8.80 9.04
C LEU A 196 24.82 -10.10 9.76
N SER A 197 24.95 -10.04 11.09
CA SER A 197 24.95 -11.25 11.92
C SER A 197 23.53 -11.82 12.05
N ALA A 198 23.40 -13.07 12.51
CA ALA A 198 22.10 -13.67 12.82
C ALA A 198 21.32 -12.84 13.84
N ALA A 199 22.00 -12.35 14.89
CA ALA A 199 21.39 -11.50 15.91
C ALA A 199 20.84 -10.19 15.33
N MET A 200 21.55 -9.57 14.37
CA MET A 200 21.09 -8.35 13.72
C MET A 200 19.92 -8.61 12.78
N SER A 201 19.95 -9.69 12.00
CA SER A 201 18.82 -10.09 11.16
C SER A 201 17.55 -10.36 11.98
N THR A 202 17.65 -11.05 13.12
CA THR A 202 16.50 -11.26 14.03
C THR A 202 16.06 -9.97 14.74
N LEU A 203 16.95 -8.99 14.91
CA LEU A 203 16.58 -7.70 15.49
C LEU A 203 15.83 -6.85 14.46
N ASP A 204 16.28 -6.86 13.20
CA ASP A 204 15.63 -6.24 12.06
C ASP A 204 14.24 -6.84 11.80
N GLU A 205 14.12 -8.18 11.78
CA GLU A 205 12.82 -8.86 11.70
C GLU A 205 11.84 -8.38 12.78
N ARG A 206 12.32 -8.15 14.01
CA ARG A 206 11.50 -7.64 15.10
C ARG A 206 11.14 -6.16 14.94
N ALA A 207 12.03 -5.33 14.40
CA ALA A 207 11.73 -3.95 14.07
C ALA A 207 10.61 -3.86 13.03
N GLU A 208 10.75 -4.62 11.94
CA GLU A 208 9.74 -4.70 10.88
C GLU A 208 8.42 -5.30 11.38
N ARG A 209 8.48 -6.24 12.34
CA ARG A 209 7.27 -6.78 12.99
C ARG A 209 6.48 -5.69 13.68
N GLU A 210 7.15 -4.80 14.40
CA GLU A 210 6.48 -3.70 15.08
C GLU A 210 5.79 -2.75 14.10
N HIS A 211 6.37 -2.52 12.91
CA HIS A 211 5.71 -1.75 11.86
C HIS A 211 4.46 -2.45 11.32
N ALA A 212 4.54 -3.75 11.03
CA ALA A 212 3.39 -4.53 10.59
C ALA A 212 2.27 -4.56 11.64
N ASP A 213 2.64 -4.73 12.92
CA ASP A 213 1.71 -4.73 14.04
C ASP A 213 1.04 -3.36 14.25
N ASP A 214 1.77 -2.26 14.01
CA ASP A 214 1.20 -0.91 14.02
C ASP A 214 0.14 -0.71 12.93
N ILE A 215 0.43 -1.14 11.70
CA ILE A 215 -0.50 -1.05 10.58
C ILE A 215 -1.75 -1.90 10.86
N LYS A 216 -1.56 -3.07 11.47
CA LYS A 216 -2.67 -3.94 11.89
C LYS A 216 -3.53 -3.28 12.97
N GLN A 217 -2.90 -2.73 14.00
CA GLN A 217 -3.62 -1.99 15.04
C GLN A 217 -4.40 -0.81 14.46
N ALA A 218 -3.81 -0.07 13.51
CA ALA A 218 -4.47 1.04 12.84
C ALA A 218 -5.73 0.58 12.11
N ARG A 219 -5.65 -0.55 11.39
CA ARG A 219 -6.77 -1.15 10.67
C ARG A 219 -7.88 -1.60 11.62
N ASP A 220 -7.50 -2.32 12.68
CA ASP A 220 -8.43 -2.89 13.65
C ASP A 220 -9.29 -1.81 14.30
N ILE A 221 -8.69 -0.67 14.67
CA ILE A 221 -9.41 0.43 15.32
C ILE A 221 -10.02 1.44 14.35
N SER A 222 -9.98 1.21 13.03
CA SER A 222 -10.55 2.13 12.03
C SER A 222 -11.47 1.43 11.04
N ILE A 223 -10.97 1.01 9.88
CA ILE A 223 -11.78 0.44 8.80
C ILE A 223 -12.42 -0.91 9.19
N GLN A 224 -11.79 -1.70 10.05
CA GLN A 224 -12.38 -2.96 10.53
C GLN A 224 -13.44 -2.71 11.62
N GLU A 225 -13.27 -1.70 12.47
CA GLU A 225 -14.32 -1.29 13.41
C GLU A 225 -15.56 -0.81 12.65
N ALA A 226 -15.37 0.01 11.60
CA ALA A 226 -16.46 0.45 10.73
C ALA A 226 -17.16 -0.73 10.04
N GLU A 227 -16.43 -1.71 9.50
CA GLU A 227 -16.99 -2.92 8.91
C GLU A 227 -17.86 -3.69 9.93
N THR A 228 -17.32 -3.85 11.13
CA THR A 228 -17.96 -4.61 12.22
C THR A 228 -19.22 -3.91 12.71
N LEU A 229 -19.18 -2.60 12.94
CA LEU A 229 -20.35 -1.85 13.39
C LEU A 229 -21.46 -1.88 12.34
N LEU A 230 -21.10 -1.70 11.05
CA LEU A 230 -22.07 -1.69 9.96
C LEU A 230 -22.77 -3.04 9.88
N THR A 231 -22.02 -4.14 9.95
CA THR A 231 -22.54 -5.50 9.94
C THR A 231 -23.53 -5.74 11.09
N LEU A 232 -23.18 -5.30 12.30
CA LEU A 232 -23.97 -5.60 13.50
C LEU A 232 -25.21 -4.69 13.65
N HIS A 233 -25.07 -3.41 13.31
CA HIS A 233 -26.03 -2.38 13.73
C HIS A 233 -26.77 -1.69 12.57
N VAL A 234 -26.30 -1.80 11.32
CA VAL A 234 -26.80 -0.97 10.22
C VAL A 234 -27.32 -1.79 9.05
N ILE A 235 -26.49 -2.67 8.51
CA ILE A 235 -26.79 -3.34 7.25
C ILE A 235 -27.94 -4.34 7.43
N GLY A 236 -28.90 -4.29 6.50
CA GLY A 236 -30.11 -5.11 6.52
C GLY A 236 -31.11 -4.74 7.62
N LYS A 237 -30.84 -3.70 8.42
CA LYS A 237 -31.79 -3.18 9.41
C LYS A 237 -32.72 -2.16 8.74
N THR A 238 -33.97 -2.14 9.16
CA THR A 238 -34.92 -1.10 8.73
C THR A 238 -35.03 -0.06 9.83
N PHE A 239 -34.74 1.19 9.48
CA PHE A 239 -34.78 2.33 10.40
C PHE A 239 -36.18 2.97 10.42
N PRO A 240 -36.55 3.65 11.53
CA PRO A 240 -37.86 4.29 11.66
C PRO A 240 -38.17 5.25 10.51
N ALA A 241 -39.45 5.35 10.17
CA ALA A 241 -39.92 6.27 9.15
C ALA A 241 -39.78 7.73 9.62
N ALA A 242 -39.37 8.62 8.72
CA ALA A 242 -39.25 10.05 8.98
C ALA A 242 -39.98 10.89 7.91
N ALA A 243 -40.23 12.16 8.23
CA ALA A 243 -40.92 13.08 7.33
C ALA A 243 -40.10 13.47 6.08
N THR A 244 -38.78 13.29 6.12
CA THR A 244 -37.88 13.59 4.99
C THR A 244 -36.86 12.48 4.81
N ALA A 245 -36.35 12.33 3.59
CA ALA A 245 -35.25 11.40 3.29
C ALA A 245 -34.02 11.67 4.17
N THR A 246 -33.65 12.94 4.34
CA THR A 246 -32.52 13.35 5.19
C THR A 246 -32.72 12.94 6.65
N ALA A 247 -33.92 13.11 7.22
CA ALA A 247 -34.19 12.68 8.59
C ALA A 247 -34.14 11.15 8.73
N ALA A 248 -34.61 10.40 7.71
CA ALA A 248 -34.51 8.94 7.71
C ALA A 248 -33.05 8.46 7.62
N GLN A 249 -32.21 9.13 6.82
CA GLN A 249 -30.78 8.87 6.75
C GLN A 249 -30.06 9.22 8.05
N GLN A 250 -30.49 10.29 8.73
CA GLN A 250 -29.92 10.68 10.01
C GLN A 250 -30.09 9.60 11.07
N HIS A 251 -31.21 8.87 11.11
CA HIS A 251 -31.37 7.73 12.02
C HIS A 251 -30.31 6.64 11.82
N VAL A 252 -29.85 6.44 10.57
CA VAL A 252 -28.76 5.51 10.27
C VAL A 252 -27.43 6.04 10.80
N LEU A 253 -27.14 7.32 10.52
CA LEU A 253 -25.92 7.98 10.97
C LEU A 253 -25.82 8.06 12.50
N ASP A 254 -26.93 8.29 13.18
CA ASP A 254 -27.00 8.31 14.65
C ASP A 254 -26.71 6.92 15.24
N ALA A 255 -27.23 5.85 14.62
CA ALA A 255 -26.97 4.50 15.06
C ALA A 255 -25.50 4.09 14.85
N ILE A 256 -24.87 4.56 13.77
CA ILE A 256 -23.43 4.41 13.57
C ILE A 256 -22.69 5.09 14.73
N THR A 257 -22.92 6.38 14.94
CA THR A 257 -22.23 7.17 15.98
C THR A 257 -22.42 6.59 17.37
N ALA A 258 -23.63 6.12 17.70
CA ALA A 258 -23.94 5.54 19.01
C ALA A 258 -23.29 4.17 19.24
N SER A 259 -22.87 3.47 18.18
CA SER A 259 -22.31 2.11 18.27
C SER A 259 -20.78 2.09 18.12
N LEU A 260 -20.14 3.23 17.88
CA LEU A 260 -18.69 3.34 17.76
C LEU A 260 -18.00 3.11 19.10
N THR A 261 -16.93 2.32 19.07
CA THR A 261 -15.99 2.22 20.21
C THR A 261 -15.13 3.46 20.25
N HIS A 262 -14.75 3.99 19.09
CA HIS A 262 -13.96 5.22 18.96
C HIS A 262 -14.78 6.34 18.31
N PRO A 263 -15.31 7.30 19.09
CA PRO A 263 -16.14 8.39 18.56
C PRO A 263 -15.42 9.25 17.50
N GLY A 264 -14.09 9.33 17.56
CA GLY A 264 -13.27 10.07 16.59
C GLY A 264 -13.19 9.43 15.19
N LEU A 265 -13.78 8.24 14.99
CA LEU A 265 -13.81 7.54 13.70
C LEU A 265 -14.82 8.15 12.71
N GLY A 266 -15.84 8.86 13.21
CA GLY A 266 -16.92 9.39 12.37
C GLY A 266 -17.81 8.31 11.77
N ASN A 267 -18.71 8.69 10.86
CA ASN A 267 -19.81 7.84 10.39
C ASN A 267 -19.90 7.70 8.86
N ASP A 268 -18.83 8.05 8.16
CA ASP A 268 -18.77 7.99 6.71
C ASP A 268 -17.43 7.42 6.21
N GLN A 269 -17.46 6.90 4.98
CA GLN A 269 -16.33 6.24 4.34
C GLN A 269 -15.07 7.10 4.28
N SER A 270 -15.21 8.41 4.01
CA SER A 270 -14.06 9.29 3.85
C SER A 270 -13.35 9.50 5.20
N THR A 271 -14.11 9.64 6.28
CA THR A 271 -13.55 9.75 7.63
C THR A 271 -12.90 8.44 8.09
N TRP A 272 -13.47 7.29 7.73
CA TRP A 272 -12.87 5.97 8.05
C TRP A 272 -11.54 5.76 7.33
N ALA A 273 -11.49 6.04 6.02
CA ALA A 273 -10.26 5.95 5.24
C ALA A 273 -9.19 6.92 5.75
N ALA A 274 -9.54 8.20 5.94
CA ALA A 274 -8.62 9.22 6.44
C ALA A 274 -8.11 8.90 7.86
N THR A 275 -8.93 8.26 8.70
CA THR A 275 -8.51 7.81 10.03
C THR A 275 -7.50 6.67 9.92
N TYR A 276 -7.73 5.68 9.04
CA TYR A 276 -6.77 4.61 8.80
C TYR A 276 -5.43 5.17 8.31
N ASP A 277 -5.45 6.05 7.31
CA ASP A 277 -4.27 6.75 6.78
C ASP A 277 -3.49 7.43 7.90
N ARG A 278 -4.17 8.26 8.69
CA ARG A 278 -3.54 8.99 9.80
C ARG A 278 -2.92 8.03 10.83
N LEU A 279 -3.61 6.94 11.14
CA LEU A 279 -3.18 6.01 12.18
C LEU A 279 -2.00 5.16 11.75
N PHE A 280 -2.02 4.55 10.56
CA PHE A 280 -0.90 3.69 10.15
C PHE A 280 0.37 4.51 9.94
N MET A 281 0.26 5.78 9.53
CA MET A 281 1.39 6.70 9.38
C MET A 281 2.13 6.95 10.71
N LYS A 282 1.48 6.73 11.87
CA LYS A 282 2.15 6.83 13.18
C LYS A 282 3.26 5.80 13.36
N THR A 283 3.30 4.73 12.56
CA THR A 283 4.41 3.76 12.61
C THR A 283 5.78 4.42 12.33
N GLY A 284 5.83 5.48 11.51
CA GLY A 284 7.06 6.23 11.25
C GLY A 284 7.64 6.93 12.49
N VAL A 285 6.87 7.06 13.59
CA VAL A 285 7.39 7.56 14.87
C VAL A 285 8.51 6.67 15.41
N ARG A 286 8.47 5.35 15.14
CA ARG A 286 9.53 4.43 15.55
C ARG A 286 10.88 4.83 14.94
N ASP A 287 10.88 5.18 13.66
CA ASP A 287 12.08 5.61 12.93
C ASP A 287 12.52 7.03 13.30
N VAL A 288 11.57 7.96 13.42
CA VAL A 288 11.85 9.36 13.80
C VAL A 288 12.49 9.41 15.19
N LYS A 289 12.00 8.60 16.13
CA LYS A 289 12.57 8.48 17.48
C LYS A 289 13.79 7.56 17.56
N LYS A 290 14.26 7.01 16.44
CA LYS A 290 15.43 6.13 16.36
C LYS A 290 15.29 4.86 17.21
N TRP A 291 14.08 4.35 17.39
CA TRP A 291 13.85 3.08 18.11
C TRP A 291 14.38 1.88 17.33
N HIS A 292 14.41 1.99 16.00
CA HIS A 292 14.95 1.01 15.05
C HIS A 292 16.29 1.46 14.46
N ASN A 293 17.19 1.94 15.31
CA ASN A 293 18.47 2.46 14.84
C ASN A 293 19.51 1.33 14.67
N PHE A 294 19.88 1.07 13.43
CA PHE A 294 20.98 0.18 13.06
C PHE A 294 22.15 1.01 12.56
N GLY A 295 23.36 0.72 13.05
CA GLY A 295 24.58 1.43 12.72
C GLY A 295 25.68 0.51 12.19
N GLU A 296 26.86 1.08 12.00
CA GLU A 296 28.05 0.34 11.60
C GLU A 296 28.94 0.02 12.81
N THR A 297 29.59 -1.14 12.80
CA THR A 297 30.64 -1.47 13.78
C THR A 297 32.01 -1.13 13.21
N GLY A 298 32.62 -0.07 13.74
CA GLY A 298 33.98 0.31 13.36
C GLY A 298 34.12 0.75 11.90
N PRO A 299 35.35 0.93 11.40
CA PRO A 299 35.58 1.33 10.02
C PRO A 299 35.26 0.19 9.04
N PRO A 300 34.79 0.50 7.82
CA PRO A 300 34.54 -0.51 6.81
C PRO A 300 35.84 -1.19 6.33
N VAL A 301 35.73 -2.45 5.93
CA VAL A 301 36.83 -3.19 5.30
C VAL A 301 36.88 -2.81 3.81
N VAL A 302 37.96 -2.15 3.40
CA VAL A 302 38.16 -1.70 2.02
C VAL A 302 39.19 -2.58 1.31
N THR A 303 38.86 -3.02 0.10
CA THR A 303 39.76 -3.79 -0.78
C THR A 303 39.87 -3.12 -2.15
N ALA A 304 40.57 -3.75 -3.10
CA ALA A 304 40.68 -3.24 -4.47
C ALA A 304 39.31 -3.06 -5.16
N THR A 305 38.36 -3.97 -4.93
CA THR A 305 37.09 -4.03 -5.66
C THR A 305 35.85 -3.74 -4.83
N GLN A 306 35.93 -3.82 -3.50
CA GLN A 306 34.77 -3.73 -2.62
C GLN A 306 35.05 -2.95 -1.33
N ILE A 307 33.99 -2.38 -0.77
CA ILE A 307 33.89 -1.80 0.56
C ILE A 307 32.84 -2.61 1.34
N VAL A 308 33.17 -3.10 2.53
CA VAL A 308 32.28 -3.94 3.33
C VAL A 308 32.05 -3.29 4.70
N HIS A 309 30.79 -2.98 4.98
CA HIS A 309 30.33 -2.49 6.27
C HIS A 309 29.78 -3.65 7.11
N THR A 310 30.06 -3.66 8.41
CA THR A 310 29.45 -4.62 9.35
C THR A 310 28.37 -3.91 10.14
N VAL A 311 27.14 -4.40 10.06
CA VAL A 311 26.00 -3.80 10.77
C VAL A 311 26.02 -4.22 12.23
N ALA A 312 25.75 -3.26 13.12
CA ALA A 312 25.43 -3.50 14.53
C ALA A 312 24.20 -2.72 14.96
N ALA A 313 23.66 -3.09 16.12
CA ALA A 313 22.64 -2.31 16.78
C ALA A 313 23.22 -0.98 17.24
N GLY A 314 22.53 0.11 16.95
CA GLY A 314 22.67 1.35 17.69
C GLY A 314 21.86 1.30 18.99
N SER A 315 21.52 2.46 19.55
CA SER A 315 20.50 2.53 20.61
C SER A 315 19.15 2.12 20.03
N THR A 316 18.61 0.97 20.44
CA THR A 316 17.29 0.48 20.00
C THR A 316 16.29 0.45 21.16
N SER A 317 15.00 0.60 20.85
CA SER A 317 13.89 0.41 21.80
C SER A 317 12.84 -0.58 21.30
N ILE A 318 13.27 -1.49 20.42
CA ILE A 318 12.45 -2.60 19.89
C ILE A 318 11.89 -3.42 21.06
N GLY A 319 10.58 -3.68 21.02
CA GLY A 319 9.82 -4.40 22.04
C GLY A 319 9.42 -3.56 23.25
N THR A 320 9.72 -2.25 23.28
CA THR A 320 9.45 -1.40 24.45
C THR A 320 8.09 -0.70 24.37
N THR A 321 7.69 -0.21 23.20
CA THR A 321 6.38 0.45 22.99
C THR A 321 5.50 -0.44 22.13
N SER A 322 4.37 -0.88 22.70
CA SER A 322 3.39 -1.68 21.98
C SER A 322 2.65 -0.85 20.93
N SER A 323 2.16 -1.51 19.88
CA SER A 323 1.34 -0.88 18.85
C SER A 323 0.06 -0.28 19.43
N ALA A 324 -0.58 -0.92 20.42
CA ALA A 324 -1.75 -0.35 21.10
C ALA A 324 -1.45 0.95 21.87
N ALA A 325 -0.20 1.16 22.32
CA ALA A 325 0.20 2.41 22.97
C ALA A 325 0.59 3.51 21.96
N LEU A 326 1.12 3.11 20.79
CA LEU A 326 1.54 4.05 19.74
C LEU A 326 0.39 4.48 18.83
N ILE A 327 -0.47 3.54 18.46
CA ILE A 327 -1.54 3.69 17.48
C ILE A 327 -2.85 3.92 18.24
N VAL A 328 -3.06 5.18 18.57
CA VAL A 328 -4.23 5.70 19.30
C VAL A 328 -4.85 6.85 18.51
N TYR A 329 -6.11 7.21 18.79
CA TYR A 329 -6.80 8.35 18.13
C TYR A 329 -6.12 9.69 18.40
#